data_AF-X1CN68-F1
#
_entry.id   AF-X1CN68-F1
#
_cell.length_a   1.000
_cell.length_b   1.000
_cell.length_c   1.000
_cell.angle_alpha   90.00
_cell.angle_beta   90.00
_cell.angle_gamma   90.00
#
_symmetry.space_group_name_H-M   'P 1'
#
loop_
_entity.id
_entity.type
_entity.pdbx_description
1 polymer ?
#
loop_
_entity_poly.entity_id
_entity_poly.type
_entity_poly.pdbx_seq_one_letter_code
_entity_poly.pdbx_strand_id
1 'polypeptide(L)'
;MTKTVITSNRVSASLEIGVVRADYGDVLTDIAAVFVTKKGTPLPWLEWLLKFGDKAIVRGYDVAPAASSRRSRTGRLIMKAGRGKRWKVPSEFSGTLRNNFVTRALDGLEPTILKIMESSIKAT
;
A
#
# COMPACT_ATOMS: atom_id res chain seq x y z
N MET A 1 8.09 25.61 -6.70
CA MET A 1 6.89 26.31 -7.19
C MET A 1 7.25 27.12 -8.42
N THR A 2 7.04 26.55 -9.60
CA THR A 2 7.21 27.24 -10.89
C THR A 2 5.99 28.11 -11.14
N LYS A 3 6.22 29.42 -11.24
CA LYS A 3 5.17 30.42 -11.49
C LYS A 3 4.67 30.29 -12.93
N THR A 4 3.35 30.28 -13.13
CA THR A 4 2.74 30.38 -14.47
C THR A 4 3.22 31.66 -15.16
N VAL A 5 3.73 31.54 -16.38
CA VAL A 5 4.20 32.70 -17.18
C VAL A 5 3.24 32.90 -18.35
N ILE A 6 2.59 34.06 -18.37
CA ILE A 6 1.76 34.51 -19.49
C ILE A 6 2.59 35.53 -20.27
N THR A 7 2.85 35.24 -21.54
CA THR A 7 3.42 36.19 -22.52
C THR A 7 2.38 36.38 -23.62
N SER A 8 2.40 37.50 -24.34
CA SER A 8 1.30 38.06 -25.16
C SER A 8 0.60 37.14 -26.17
N ASN A 9 1.12 35.93 -26.41
CA ASN A 9 0.46 34.88 -27.20
C ASN A 9 0.75 33.44 -26.71
N ARG A 10 1.20 33.25 -25.46
CA ARG A 10 1.56 31.95 -24.91
C ARG A 10 1.28 31.87 -23.41
N VAL A 11 0.45 30.90 -23.02
CA VAL A 11 0.26 30.48 -21.63
C VAL A 11 1.17 29.28 -21.38
N SER A 12 2.07 29.39 -20.39
CA SER A 12 2.94 28.29 -19.97
C SER A 12 2.62 27.90 -18.53
N ALA A 13 2.11 26.68 -18.35
CA ALA A 13 1.83 26.07 -17.05
C ALA A 13 2.67 24.79 -16.87
N SER A 14 3.09 24.50 -15.63
CA SER A 14 3.79 23.25 -15.28
C SER A 14 2.94 22.44 -14.31
N LEU A 15 2.70 21.16 -14.63
CA LEU A 15 2.02 20.20 -13.76
C LEU A 15 3.04 19.18 -13.24
N GLU A 16 3.12 19.04 -11.93
CA GLU A 16 3.93 18.01 -11.26
C GLU A 16 2.97 17.08 -10.50
N ILE A 17 3.01 15.78 -10.81
CA ILE A 17 2.20 14.76 -10.15
C ILE A 17 3.15 13.76 -9.50
N GLY A 18 3.16 13.71 -8.16
CA GLY A 18 3.85 12.69 -7.41
C GLY A 18 2.96 11.45 -7.27
N VAL A 19 3.41 10.31 -7.80
CA VAL A 19 2.71 9.02 -7.68
C VAL A 19 3.73 7.97 -7.25
N VAL A 20 3.26 6.97 -6.50
CA VAL A 20 4.07 5.81 -6.11
C VAL A 20 4.57 5.08 -7.36
N ARG A 21 5.82 4.59 -7.33
CA ARG A 21 6.40 3.86 -8.47
C ARG A 21 5.60 2.61 -8.80
N ALA A 22 5.55 2.26 -10.09
CA ALA A 22 4.84 1.06 -10.57
C ALA A 22 5.38 -0.26 -9.98
N ASP A 23 6.65 -0.28 -9.56
CA ASP A 23 7.29 -1.42 -8.89
C ASP A 23 7.21 -1.36 -7.35
N TYR A 24 6.62 -0.28 -6.80
CA TYR A 24 6.57 0.08 -5.39
C TYR A 24 7.95 0.22 -4.73
N GLY A 25 9.01 0.40 -5.51
CA GLY A 25 10.38 0.43 -4.99
C GLY A 25 10.62 1.57 -4.00
N ASP A 26 9.99 2.72 -4.22
CA ASP A 26 10.02 3.91 -3.37
C ASP A 26 9.41 3.68 -1.98
N VAL A 27 8.31 2.91 -1.88
CA VAL A 27 7.64 2.65 -0.60
C VAL A 27 8.16 1.38 0.09
N LEU A 28 8.67 0.41 -0.67
CA LEU A 28 9.20 -0.84 -0.11
C LEU A 28 10.61 -0.69 0.49
N THR A 29 11.33 0.36 0.12
CA THR A 29 12.62 0.70 0.75
C THR A 29 12.47 1.42 2.08
N ASP A 30 11.26 1.88 2.42
CA ASP A 30 11.00 2.57 3.67
C ASP A 30 11.10 1.60 4.87
N ILE A 31 11.62 2.08 6.00
CA ILE A 31 11.71 1.30 7.24
C ILE A 31 10.34 0.84 7.73
N ALA A 32 9.27 1.59 7.44
CA ALA A 32 7.90 1.24 7.79
C ALA A 32 7.38 0.02 7.01
N ALA A 33 7.98 -0.33 5.86
CA ALA A 33 7.56 -1.47 5.04
C ALA A 33 7.86 -2.84 5.69
N VAL A 34 8.78 -2.85 6.66
CA VAL A 34 9.25 -4.07 7.33
C VAL A 34 9.12 -3.93 8.85
N PHE A 35 8.48 -4.91 9.48
CA PHE A 35 8.47 -5.02 10.93
C PHE A 35 9.54 -6.02 11.39
N VAL A 36 10.48 -5.60 12.22
CA VAL A 36 11.47 -6.54 12.80
C VAL A 36 10.89 -7.20 14.03
N THR A 37 10.76 -8.52 13.98
CA THR A 37 10.27 -9.30 15.13
C THR A 37 11.28 -9.30 16.28
N LYS A 38 10.83 -9.64 17.50
CA LYS A 38 11.73 -9.81 18.67
C LYS A 38 12.87 -10.81 18.45
N LYS A 39 12.76 -11.70 17.47
CA LYS A 39 13.80 -12.68 17.10
C LYS A 39 14.78 -12.14 16.05
N GLY A 40 14.68 -10.87 15.67
CA GLY A 40 15.48 -10.26 14.61
C GLY A 40 15.02 -10.62 13.19
N THR A 41 13.99 -11.45 13.03
CA THR A 41 13.49 -11.82 11.70
C THR A 41 12.66 -10.67 11.12
N PRO A 42 12.97 -10.20 9.90
CA PRO A 42 12.17 -9.20 9.22
C PRO A 42 10.84 -9.78 8.75
N LEU A 43 9.77 -9.03 8.93
CA LEU A 43 8.42 -9.33 8.48
C LEU A 43 8.00 -8.25 7.46
N PRO A 44 8.17 -8.51 6.15
CA PRO A 44 7.89 -7.53 5.10
C PRO A 44 6.38 -7.44 4.80
N TRP A 45 5.63 -6.91 5.76
CA TRP A 45 4.17 -6.90 5.72
C TRP A 45 3.62 -6.11 4.53
N LEU A 46 4.27 -5.00 4.15
CA LEU A 46 3.78 -4.17 3.06
C LEU A 46 3.95 -4.89 1.72
N GLU A 47 5.07 -5.59 1.53
CA GLU A 47 5.29 -6.40 0.33
C GLU A 47 4.25 -7.51 0.18
N TRP A 48 3.84 -8.13 1.29
CA TRP A 48 2.80 -9.16 1.28
C TRP A 48 1.46 -8.62 0.79
N LEU A 49 1.08 -7.41 1.22
CA LEU A 49 -0.15 -6.76 0.79
C LEU A 49 -0.09 -6.28 -0.66
N LEU A 50 1.09 -5.88 -1.15
CA LEU A 50 1.25 -5.31 -2.48
C LEU A 50 1.48 -6.36 -3.58
N LYS A 51 2.15 -7.49 -3.28
CA LYS A 51 2.70 -8.37 -4.32
C LYS A 51 2.35 -9.85 -4.19
N PHE A 52 1.99 -10.35 -3.01
CA PHE A 52 1.95 -11.80 -2.77
C PHE A 52 0.63 -12.48 -3.15
N GLY A 53 -0.44 -11.71 -3.40
CA GLY A 53 -1.76 -12.24 -3.72
C GLY A 53 -2.21 -13.30 -2.71
N ASP A 54 -2.84 -14.37 -3.21
CA ASP A 54 -3.35 -15.48 -2.41
C ASP A 54 -2.29 -16.52 -2.00
N LYS A 55 -0.99 -16.22 -2.18
CA LYS A 55 0.07 -17.15 -1.84
C LYS A 55 0.12 -17.43 -0.33
N ALA A 56 0.22 -18.70 0.03
CA ALA A 56 0.54 -19.09 1.41
C ALA A 56 1.94 -18.60 1.79
N ILE A 57 2.01 -17.74 2.81
CA ILE A 57 3.22 -17.04 3.25
C ILE A 57 3.87 -17.77 4.42
N VAL A 58 3.07 -18.09 5.44
CA VAL A 58 3.56 -18.75 6.65
C VAL A 58 3.03 -20.18 6.68
N ARG A 59 3.94 -21.16 6.73
CA ARG A 59 3.59 -22.60 6.79
C ARG A 59 3.62 -23.09 8.24
N GLY A 60 2.70 -23.99 8.58
CA GLY A 60 2.58 -24.59 9.91
C GLY A 60 1.87 -23.73 10.95
N TYR A 61 1.41 -22.54 10.58
CA TYR A 61 0.74 -21.59 11.45
C TYR A 61 -0.46 -20.96 10.76
N ASP A 62 -1.42 -20.52 11.56
CA ASP A 62 -2.54 -19.69 11.13
C ASP A 62 -2.89 -18.66 12.21
N VAL A 63 -3.58 -17.59 11.83
CA VAL A 63 -4.00 -16.54 12.75
C VAL A 63 -5.20 -17.03 13.55
N ALA A 64 -5.18 -16.75 14.86
CA ALA A 64 -6.31 -17.03 15.75
C ALA A 64 -6.48 -15.89 16.77
N PRO A 65 -7.70 -15.67 17.28
CA PRO A 65 -7.93 -14.79 18.41
C PRO A 65 -7.06 -15.18 19.61
N ALA A 66 -6.48 -14.18 20.27
CA ALA A 66 -5.76 -14.39 21.50
C ALA A 66 -6.76 -14.62 22.66
N ALA A 67 -6.56 -15.67 23.45
CA ALA A 67 -7.38 -15.91 24.65
C ALA A 67 -7.23 -14.80 25.71
N SER A 68 -6.15 -14.01 25.64
CA SER A 68 -5.90 -12.83 26.47
C SER A 68 -4.97 -11.88 25.71
N SER A 69 -5.16 -10.57 25.88
CA SER A 69 -4.31 -9.53 25.28
C SER A 69 -2.83 -9.71 25.63
N ARG A 70 -2.51 -10.24 26.83
CA ARG A 70 -1.13 -10.50 27.28
C ARG A 70 -0.40 -11.54 26.41
N ARG A 71 -1.13 -12.42 25.72
CA ARG A 71 -0.56 -13.44 24.83
C ARG A 71 -0.36 -12.93 23.40
N SER A 72 -0.88 -11.74 23.07
CA SER A 72 -0.74 -11.12 21.76
C SER A 72 0.23 -9.94 21.83
N ARG A 73 1.15 -9.87 20.87
CA ARG A 73 2.05 -8.70 20.72
C ARG A 73 1.30 -7.49 20.15
N THR A 74 0.17 -7.73 19.50
CA THR A 74 -0.70 -6.71 18.89
C THR A 74 -2.03 -6.57 19.64
N GLY A 75 -2.16 -7.21 20.81
CA GLY A 75 -3.32 -7.15 21.69
C GLY A 75 -4.53 -7.99 21.29
N ARG A 76 -4.61 -8.53 20.06
CA ARG A 76 -5.83 -9.21 19.56
C ARG A 76 -5.60 -10.60 18.96
N LEU A 77 -4.48 -10.80 18.27
CA LEU A 77 -4.26 -11.99 17.44
C LEU A 77 -2.95 -12.69 17.78
N ILE A 78 -2.91 -14.00 17.57
CA ILE A 78 -1.72 -14.84 17.71
C ILE A 78 -1.57 -15.77 16.51
N MET A 79 -0.34 -16.20 16.25
CA MET A 79 -0.06 -17.28 15.31
C MET A 79 -0.14 -18.62 16.05
N LYS A 80 -1.14 -19.43 15.72
CA LYS A 80 -1.36 -20.76 16.31
C LYS A 80 -0.78 -21.83 15.39
N ALA A 81 0.19 -22.59 15.91
CA ALA A 81 0.79 -23.72 15.20
C ALA A 81 -0.24 -24.84 14.94
N GLY A 82 -0.03 -25.63 13.89
CA GLY A 82 -0.81 -26.84 13.63
C GLY A 82 -0.41 -27.53 12.32
N ARG A 83 -0.60 -28.85 12.27
CA ARG A 83 -0.36 -29.65 11.06
C ARG A 83 -1.30 -29.19 9.95
N GLY A 84 -0.75 -28.97 8.75
CA GLY A 84 -1.52 -28.54 7.58
C GLY A 84 -1.90 -27.05 7.55
N LYS A 85 -1.68 -26.30 8.63
CA LYS A 85 -2.00 -24.87 8.68
C LYS A 85 -1.09 -24.05 7.76
N ARG A 86 -1.69 -23.08 7.08
CA ARG A 86 -1.00 -22.15 6.20
C ARG A 86 -1.70 -20.81 6.29
N TRP A 87 -0.96 -19.78 6.63
CA TRP A 87 -1.47 -18.43 6.61
C TRP A 87 -1.15 -17.76 5.28
N LYS A 88 -2.15 -17.08 4.72
CA LYS A 88 -2.05 -16.14 3.61
C LYS A 88 -2.74 -14.84 4.00
N VAL A 89 -2.44 -13.75 3.28
CA VAL A 89 -3.23 -12.53 3.40
C VAL A 89 -4.70 -12.88 3.07
N PRO A 90 -5.69 -12.42 3.86
CA PRO A 90 -7.09 -12.60 3.52
C PRO A 90 -7.37 -12.08 2.10
N SER A 91 -8.16 -12.81 1.31
CA SER A 91 -8.28 -12.57 -0.12
C SER A 91 -8.78 -11.16 -0.45
N GLU A 92 -9.62 -10.59 0.41
CA GLU A 92 -10.12 -9.20 0.32
C GLU A 92 -9.01 -8.14 0.41
N PHE A 93 -7.93 -8.42 1.15
CA PHE A 93 -6.78 -7.53 1.31
C PHE A 93 -5.57 -7.95 0.47
N SER A 94 -5.63 -9.14 -0.13
CA SER A 94 -4.55 -9.67 -0.95
C SER A 94 -4.34 -8.80 -2.19
N GLY A 95 -3.07 -8.52 -2.50
CA GLY A 95 -2.71 -7.69 -3.63
C GLY A 95 -1.59 -8.29 -4.48
N THR A 96 -1.67 -8.00 -5.76
CA THR A 96 -0.64 -8.25 -6.77
C THR A 96 -0.08 -6.93 -7.27
N LEU A 97 1.02 -6.99 -8.02
CA LEU A 97 1.66 -5.81 -8.60
C LEU A 97 0.69 -4.89 -9.36
N ARG A 98 -0.35 -5.46 -9.99
CA ARG A 98 -1.33 -4.71 -10.80
C ARG A 98 -2.70 -4.54 -10.14
N ASN A 99 -2.93 -5.16 -8.99
CA ASN A 99 -4.22 -5.11 -8.30
C ASN A 99 -3.99 -5.28 -6.80
N ASN A 100 -3.93 -4.17 -6.07
CA ASN A 100 -3.77 -4.11 -4.62
C ASN A 100 -4.52 -2.89 -4.05
N PHE A 101 -4.41 -2.65 -2.75
CA PHE A 101 -5.14 -1.54 -2.11
C PHE A 101 -4.77 -0.15 -2.69
N VAL A 102 -3.55 0.04 -3.19
CA VAL A 102 -3.13 1.32 -3.80
C VAL A 102 -3.83 1.50 -5.14
N THR A 103 -3.80 0.50 -6.03
CA THR A 103 -4.46 0.60 -7.33
C THR A 103 -5.98 0.74 -7.16
N ARG A 104 -6.57 -0.03 -6.25
CA ARG A 104 -8.01 0.04 -5.95
C ARG A 104 -8.45 1.38 -5.36
N ALA A 105 -7.57 2.05 -4.60
CA ALA A 105 -7.85 3.39 -4.07
C ALA A 105 -7.80 4.47 -5.16
N LEU A 106 -7.05 4.22 -6.25
CA LEU A 106 -6.96 5.12 -7.40
C LEU A 106 -8.07 4.85 -8.44
N ASP A 107 -8.63 3.65 -8.46
CA ASP A 107 -9.72 3.29 -9.36
C ASP A 107 -10.93 4.25 -9.16
N GLY A 108 -11.32 4.92 -10.24
CA GLY A 108 -12.45 5.86 -10.24
C GLY A 108 -12.11 7.28 -9.77
N LEU A 109 -10.85 7.60 -9.45
CA LEU A 109 -10.44 8.98 -9.14
C LEU A 109 -10.21 9.86 -10.38
N GLU A 110 -10.22 9.29 -11.58
CA GLU A 110 -10.01 10.03 -12.83
C GLU A 110 -10.90 11.27 -12.97
N PRO A 111 -12.23 11.22 -12.74
CA PRO A 111 -13.09 12.41 -12.85
C PRO A 111 -12.71 13.50 -11.83
N THR A 112 -12.27 13.09 -10.64
CA THR A 112 -11.82 14.01 -9.58
C THR A 112 -10.52 14.71 -9.98
N ILE A 113 -9.56 13.95 -10.52
CA ILE A 113 -8.29 14.49 -11.02
C ILE A 113 -8.56 15.48 -12.15
N LEU A 114 -9.39 15.11 -13.13
CA LEU A 114 -9.77 15.99 -14.24
C LEU A 114 -10.43 17.28 -13.74
N LYS A 115 -11.36 17.19 -12.77
CA LYS A 115 -12.00 18.37 -12.18
C LYS A 115 -11.00 19.29 -11.47
N ILE A 116 -10.02 18.75 -10.75
CA ILE A 116 -8.96 19.53 -10.10
C ILE A 116 -8.11 20.25 -11.17
N MET A 117 -7.77 19.56 -12.25
CA MET A 117 -7.00 20.14 -13.36
C MET A 117 -7.78 21.28 -14.04
N GLU A 118 -9.05 21.07 -14.38
CA GLU A 118 -9.90 22.10 -14.99
C GLU A 118 -10.05 23.34 -14.10
N SER A 119 -10.26 23.13 -12.80
CA SER A 119 -10.41 24.23 -11.83
C SER A 119 -9.12 25.04 -11.70
N SER A 120 -7.97 24.39 -11.78
CA SER A 120 -6.66 25.06 -11.71
C SER A 120 -6.36 25.90 -12.95
N ILE A 121 -6.88 25.50 -14.12
CA ILE A 121 -6.71 26.26 -15.36
C ILE A 121 -7.67 27.47 -15.40
N LYS A 122 -8.94 27.29 -15.01
CA LYS A 122 -9.96 28.35 -15.07
C LYS A 122 -9.79 29.47 -14.03
N ALA A 123 -9.09 29.21 -12.93
CA ALA A 123 -8.85 30.20 -11.87
C ALA A 123 -7.68 31.17 -12.19
N THR A 124 -7.09 31.08 -13.39
CA THR A 124 -6.05 31.98 -13.89
C THR A 124 -6.59 32.82 -15.03
#